data_AF-A0AAU7XG06-F1
#
_entry.id   AF-A0AAU7XG06-F1
#
_cell.length_a   1.000
_cell.length_b   1.000
_cell.length_c   1.000
_cell.angle_alpha   90.00
_cell.angle_beta   90.00
_cell.angle_gamma   90.00
#
_symmetry.space_group_name_H-M   'P 1'
#
loop_
_entity.id
_entity.type
_entity.pdbx_description
1 polymer ?
#
loop_
_entity_poly.entity_id
_entity_poly.type
_entity_poly.pdbx_seq_one_letter_code
_entity_poly.pdbx_strand_id
1 'polypeptide(L)'
;MATMTISLPDPLKDWVEAQVETGDYASASDYVRDLIRRDRARHDHPKLTIEDLRRIVEESLEGPDSVDSVKDVIAEGRRIIAGKGRANG
;
A
#
# COMPACT_ATOMS: atom_id res chain seq x y z
N MET A 1 -8.34 -23.95 8.08
CA MET A 1 -7.63 -22.80 8.68
C MET A 1 -6.40 -23.32 9.38
N ALA A 2 -5.27 -22.65 9.26
CA ALA A 2 -4.10 -22.96 10.10
C ALA A 2 -4.30 -22.31 11.47
N THR A 3 -3.97 -23.02 12.55
CA THR A 3 -4.06 -22.51 13.92
C THR A 3 -2.66 -22.15 14.39
N MET A 4 -2.49 -20.94 14.94
CA MET A 4 -1.25 -20.46 15.51
C MET A 4 -1.53 -19.89 16.91
N THR A 5 -0.83 -20.39 17.92
CA THR A 5 -0.95 -19.90 19.30
C THR A 5 0.15 -18.87 19.55
N ILE A 6 -0.22 -17.72 20.12
CA ILE A 6 0.70 -16.61 20.42
C ILE A 6 0.53 -16.26 21.89
N SER A 7 1.64 -16.17 22.63
CA SER A 7 1.65 -15.65 24.00
C SER A 7 1.93 -14.16 23.96
N LEU A 8 1.10 -13.38 24.66
CA LEU A 8 1.22 -11.94 24.78
C LEU A 8 1.38 -11.57 26.27
N PRO A 9 2.21 -10.57 26.61
CA PRO A 9 2.18 -9.94 27.92
C PRO A 9 0.81 -9.31 28.19
N ASP A 10 0.43 -9.21 29.47
CA ASP A 10 -0.88 -8.68 29.89
C ASP A 10 -1.23 -7.33 29.24
N PRO A 11 -0.31 -6.33 29.16
CA PRO A 11 -0.64 -5.06 28.51
C PRO A 11 -1.02 -5.17 27.03
N LEU A 12 -0.44 -6.14 26.31
CA LEU A 12 -0.78 -6.36 24.90
C LEU A 12 -2.08 -7.14 24.74
N LYS A 13 -2.39 -8.06 25.67
CA LYS A 13 -3.69 -8.73 25.71
C LYS A 13 -4.80 -7.69 25.92
N ASP A 14 -4.65 -6.83 26.91
CA ASP A 14 -5.65 -5.80 27.23
C ASP A 14 -5.87 -4.85 26.05
N TRP A 15 -4.78 -4.49 25.34
CA TRP A 15 -4.88 -3.71 24.11
C TRP A 15 -5.71 -4.42 23.03
N VAL A 16 -5.44 -5.71 22.78
CA VAL A 16 -6.19 -6.50 21.78
C VAL A 16 -7.66 -6.61 22.17
N GLU A 17 -7.97 -6.84 23.45
CA GLU A 17 -9.33 -6.92 23.95
C GLU A 17 -10.08 -5.59 23.76
N ALA A 18 -9.44 -4.46 24.06
CA ALA A 18 -10.02 -3.14 23.83
C ALA A 18 -10.35 -2.88 22.35
N GLN A 19 -9.53 -3.39 21.41
CA GLN A 19 -9.83 -3.29 19.97
C GLN A 19 -11.04 -4.16 19.54
N VAL A 20 -11.30 -5.26 20.22
CA VAL A 20 -12.50 -6.08 19.98
C VAL A 20 -13.73 -5.39 20.56
N GLU A 21 -13.60 -4.74 21.72
CA GLU A 21 -14.69 -3.99 22.37
C GLU A 21 -15.18 -2.77 21.57
N THR A 22 -14.36 -2.19 20.68
CA THR A 22 -14.83 -1.11 19.79
C THR A 22 -15.90 -1.58 18.81
N GLY A 23 -16.04 -2.90 18.61
CA GLY A 23 -16.98 -3.51 17.68
C GLY A 23 -16.46 -3.64 16.24
N ASP A 24 -15.24 -3.16 15.96
CA ASP A 24 -14.62 -3.27 14.63
C ASP A 24 -14.14 -4.69 14.32
N TYR A 25 -13.94 -5.51 15.34
CA TYR A 25 -13.43 -6.88 15.23
C TYR A 25 -14.29 -7.84 16.04
N ALA A 26 -14.64 -8.99 15.46
CA ALA A 26 -15.47 -10.01 16.12
C ALA A 26 -14.68 -10.87 17.13
N SER A 27 -13.35 -10.89 17.04
CA SER A 27 -12.47 -11.63 17.94
C SER A 27 -11.03 -11.12 17.90
N ALA A 28 -10.23 -11.49 18.90
CA ALA A 28 -8.79 -11.24 18.90
C ALA A 28 -8.08 -11.83 17.67
N SER A 29 -8.52 -13.01 17.22
CA SER A 29 -7.99 -13.66 16.01
C SER A 29 -8.26 -12.84 14.75
N ASP A 30 -9.40 -12.13 14.69
CA ASP A 30 -9.73 -11.28 13.55
C ASP A 30 -8.89 -10.01 13.54
N TYR A 31 -8.70 -9.40 14.71
CA TYR A 31 -7.80 -8.27 14.89
C TYR A 31 -6.36 -8.62 14.47
N VAL A 32 -5.82 -9.73 14.96
CA VAL A 32 -4.46 -10.19 14.62
C VAL A 32 -4.33 -10.51 13.13
N ARG A 33 -5.35 -11.12 12.51
CA ARG A 33 -5.33 -11.40 11.06
C ARG A 33 -5.28 -10.12 10.24
N ASP A 34 -6.05 -9.11 10.63
CA ASP A 34 -6.02 -7.81 9.97
C ASP A 34 -4.68 -7.08 10.19
N LEU A 35 -4.11 -7.14 11.39
CA LEU A 35 -2.76 -6.64 11.66
C LEU A 35 -1.71 -7.27 10.74
N ILE A 36 -1.72 -8.61 10.59
CA ILE A 36 -0.80 -9.32 9.70
C ILE A 36 -1.03 -8.90 8.25
N ARG A 37 -2.29 -8.72 7.82
CA ARG A 37 -2.60 -8.25 6.46
C ARG A 37 -2.06 -6.85 6.21
N ARG A 38 -2.25 -5.92 7.16
CA ARG A 38 -1.71 -4.55 7.10
C ARG A 38 -0.18 -4.56 7.11
N ASP A 39 0.41 -5.43 7.92
CA ASP A 39 1.86 -5.58 7.98
C ASP A 39 2.45 -6.06 6.67
N ARG A 40 1.87 -7.12 6.12
CA ARG A 40 2.23 -7.61 4.79
C ARG A 40 2.05 -6.53 3.73
N ALA A 41 0.95 -5.78 3.73
CA ALA A 41 0.76 -4.69 2.77
C ALA A 41 1.81 -3.58 2.90
N ARG A 42 2.27 -3.26 4.12
CA ARG A 42 3.38 -2.31 4.34
C ARG A 42 4.72 -2.83 3.82
N HIS A 43 4.93 -4.13 3.83
CA HIS A 43 6.17 -4.76 3.37
C HIS A 43 6.16 -5.05 1.86
N ASP A 44 5.01 -5.44 1.30
CA ASP A 44 4.82 -5.72 -0.13
C ASP A 44 4.86 -4.42 -0.97
N HIS A 45 4.55 -3.27 -0.35
CA HIS A 45 4.77 -1.95 -0.93
C HIS A 45 5.91 -1.25 -0.17
N PRO A 46 7.19 -1.52 -0.51
CA PRO A 46 8.29 -0.78 0.09
C PRO A 46 8.02 0.70 -0.12
N LYS A 47 7.87 1.43 1.00
CA LYS A 47 7.80 2.89 0.95
C LYS A 47 9.04 3.36 0.22
N LEU A 48 8.88 4.22 -0.78
CA LEU A 48 10.02 4.91 -1.39
C LEU A 48 10.85 5.51 -0.26
N THR A 49 12.08 5.07 -0.15
CA THR A 49 13.01 5.60 0.84
C THR A 49 13.42 7.02 0.41
N ILE A 50 14.03 7.78 1.32
CA ILE A 50 14.62 9.07 0.95
C ILE A 50 15.71 8.89 -0.12
N GLU A 51 16.41 7.76 -0.12
CA GLU A 51 17.40 7.42 -1.15
C GLU A 51 16.74 7.16 -2.50
N ASP A 52 15.62 6.42 -2.53
CA ASP A 52 14.83 6.23 -3.75
C ASP A 52 14.33 7.55 -4.31
N LEU A 53 13.83 8.45 -3.45
CA LEU A 53 13.38 9.77 -3.88
C LEU A 53 14.53 10.60 -4.45
N ARG A 54 15.70 10.60 -3.82
CA ARG A 54 16.89 11.31 -4.33
C ARG A 54 17.31 10.79 -5.69
N ARG A 55 17.38 9.47 -5.86
CA ARG A 55 17.71 8.83 -7.13
C ARG A 55 16.72 9.22 -8.24
N ILE A 56 15.41 9.18 -7.96
CA ILE A 56 14.38 9.58 -8.94
C ILE A 56 14.53 11.05 -9.35
N VAL A 57 14.84 11.94 -8.41
CA VAL A 57 15.06 13.36 -8.70
C VAL A 57 16.32 13.57 -9.53
N GLU A 58 17.42 12.89 -9.19
CA GLU A 58 18.67 12.94 -9.96
C GLU A 58 18.45 12.47 -11.40
N GLU A 59 17.84 11.29 -11.58
CA GLU A 59 17.46 10.76 -12.90
C GLU A 59 16.59 11.75 -13.70
N SER A 60 15.67 12.46 -13.02
CA SER A 60 14.80 13.45 -13.67
C SER A 60 15.54 14.73 -14.06
N LEU A 61 16.54 15.16 -13.28
CA LEU A 61 17.33 16.37 -13.54
C LEU A 61 18.39 16.14 -14.62
N GLU A 62 18.90 14.92 -14.75
CA GLU A 62 19.78 14.53 -15.87
C GLU A 62 19.00 14.33 -17.17
N GLY A 63 17.70 14.03 -17.06
CA GLY A 63 16.78 13.92 -18.16
C GLY A 63 16.50 15.27 -18.86
N PRO A 64 16.10 15.25 -20.14
CA PRO A 64 15.64 16.45 -20.81
C PRO A 64 14.35 16.97 -20.18
N ASP A 65 14.19 18.29 -20.18
CA ASP A 65 12.93 18.93 -19.79
C ASP A 65 11.77 18.41 -20.65
N SER A 66 10.63 18.18 -20.01
CA SER A 66 9.42 17.80 -20.74
C SER A 66 8.94 18.97 -21.61
N VAL A 67 8.82 18.71 -22.91
CA VAL A 67 8.26 19.65 -23.90
C VAL A 67 6.74 19.54 -24.00
N ASP A 68 6.14 18.52 -23.37
CA ASP A 68 4.71 18.28 -23.43
C ASP A 68 3.97 19.23 -22.49
N SER A 69 2.92 19.87 -23.00
CA SER A 69 2.04 20.61 -22.11
C SER A 69 1.25 19.64 -21.23
N VAL A 70 0.78 20.12 -20.08
CA VAL A 70 -0.12 19.35 -19.19
C VAL A 70 -1.32 18.78 -19.96
N LYS A 71 -1.83 19.52 -20.96
CA LYS A 71 -2.96 19.05 -21.79
C LYS A 71 -2.57 17.85 -22.65
N ASP A 72 -1.36 17.85 -23.19
CA ASP A 72 -0.85 16.77 -24.04
C ASP A 72 -0.64 15.50 -23.22
N VAL A 73 -0.07 15.62 -22.01
CA VAL A 73 0.10 14.51 -21.07
C VAL A 73 -1.24 13.88 -20.67
N ILE A 74 -2.25 14.72 -20.37
CA ILE A 74 -3.60 14.22 -20.02
C ILE A 74 -4.26 13.55 -21.23
N ALA A 75 -4.13 14.12 -22.43
CA ALA A 75 -4.68 13.54 -23.65
C ALA A 75 -4.03 12.18 -23.96
N GLU A 76 -2.71 12.06 -23.75
CA GLU A 76 -1.98 10.80 -23.88
C GLU A 76 -2.46 9.74 -22.88
N GLY A 77 -2.57 10.11 -21.60
CA GLY A 77 -3.10 9.19 -20.58
C GLY A 77 -4.48 8.64 -20.94
N ARG A 78 -5.38 9.49 -21.47
CA ARG A 78 -6.71 9.07 -21.93
C ARG A 78 -6.64 8.11 -23.12
N ARG A 79 -5.73 8.34 -24.08
CA ARG A 79 -5.50 7.43 -25.22
C ARG A 79 -5.02 6.05 -24.76
N ILE A 80 -4.07 5.99 -23.84
CA ILE A 80 -3.54 4.74 -23.29
C ILE A 80 -4.64 3.92 -22.60
N ILE A 81 -5.47 4.56 -21.77
CA ILE A 81 -6.58 3.88 -21.08
C ILE A 81 -7.61 3.34 -22.09
N ALA A 82 -7.97 4.14 -23.09
CA ALA A 82 -8.91 3.72 -24.13
C ALA A 82 -8.35 2.56 -24.98
N GLY A 83 -7.03 2.51 -25.21
CA GLY A 83 -6.36 1.42 -25.93
C GLY A 83 -6.33 0.11 -25.14
N LYS A 84 -6.10 0.16 -23.82
CA LYS A 84 -6.11 -1.03 -22.96
C LYS A 84 -7.49 -1.71 -22.88
N GLY A 85 -8.58 -0.95 -23.08
CA GLY A 85 -9.94 -1.51 -23.17
C GLY A 85 -10.23 -2.36 -24.42
N ARG A 86 -9.43 -2.23 -25.49
CA ARG A 86 -9.57 -3.03 -26.72
C ARG A 86 -8.73 -4.30 -26.76
N ALA A 87 -7.71 -4.43 -25.92
CA ALA A 87 -6.80 -5.58 -25.91
C ALA A 87 -7.26 -6.71 -24.96
N ASN A 88 -8.30 -6.49 -24.15
CA ASN A 88 -8.85 -7.44 -23.18
C ASN A 88 -10.29 -7.88 -23.52
N GLY A 89 -10.69 -7.83 -24.79
CA GLY A 89 -12.00 -8.29 -25.29
C GLY A 89 -11.86 -9.45 -26.25
#